data_AF-A0AAU2JHG9-F1
#
_entry.id   AF-A0AAU2JHG9-F1
#
_cell.length_a   1.000
_cell.length_b   1.000
_cell.length_c   1.000
_cell.angle_alpha   90.00
_cell.angle_beta   90.00
_cell.angle_gamma   90.00
#
_symmetry.space_group_name_H-M   'P 1'
#
loop_
_entity.id
_entity.type
_entity.pdbx_description
1 polymer ?
#
loop_
_entity_poly.entity_id
_entity_poly.type
_entity_poly.pdbx_seq_one_letter_code
_entity_poly.pdbx_strand_id
1 'polypeptide(L)'
;MSVGERVGRYGAHIVVTVTVVSQADSTAVHGSQPAAALYAAVIAGGVWAWNGHRINDRGVWAGSMAQTMTWDCYVRPHTPPKDDGLYPALAQRMRETDQYVRAFAAEHGLERISIALPLERGAFGEACSTRHGQRGHLWLGTRWFHPRDTRHLPAVLEHELARVRRFDPRKRLIAETAAVAATAFAAGMLPLSAFAVAAVAACLGIGAFRWWGELASDAHAVRACGRALVVGMWSADLAEERTCPGRSGSGASWAPCVGTRRCTCADGLPVAHLCRSSRWATR
;
A
#
# COMPACT_ATOMS: atom_id res chain seq x y z
N MET A 1 -13.82 14.12 1.32
CA MET A 1 -12.52 14.40 0.68
C MET A 1 -12.55 15.82 0.15
N SER A 2 -11.67 16.69 0.63
CA SER A 2 -11.63 18.11 0.22
C SER A 2 -11.04 18.27 -1.18
N VAL A 3 -11.21 19.45 -1.80
CA VAL A 3 -10.58 19.79 -3.08
C VAL A 3 -9.05 19.81 -2.93
N GLY A 4 -8.54 20.33 -1.80
CA GLY A 4 -7.11 20.31 -1.47
C GLY A 4 -6.53 18.89 -1.36
N GLU A 5 -7.29 17.93 -0.82
CA GLU A 5 -6.89 16.51 -0.77
C GLU A 5 -6.86 15.87 -2.16
N ARG A 6 -7.80 16.21 -3.05
CA ARG A 6 -7.81 15.71 -4.44
C ARG A 6 -6.64 16.25 -5.25
N VAL A 7 -6.36 17.55 -5.14
CA VAL A 7 -5.23 18.20 -5.82
C VAL A 7 -3.90 17.69 -5.27
N GLY A 8 -3.79 17.49 -3.95
CA GLY A 8 -2.58 16.92 -3.35
C GLY A 8 -2.31 15.45 -3.73
N ARG A 9 -3.36 14.69 -4.07
CA ARG A 9 -3.24 13.26 -4.39
C ARG A 9 -3.06 12.97 -5.87
N TYR A 10 -3.70 13.75 -6.73
CA TYR A 10 -3.68 13.55 -8.19
C TYR A 10 -2.94 14.65 -8.95
N GLY A 11 -2.51 15.73 -8.29
CA GLY A 11 -1.87 16.87 -8.95
C GLY A 11 -0.65 16.48 -9.77
N ALA A 12 0.21 15.61 -9.24
CA ALA A 12 1.37 15.10 -9.98
C ALA A 12 0.95 14.30 -11.22
N HIS A 13 -0.07 13.44 -11.11
CA HIS A 13 -0.60 12.68 -12.25
C HIS A 13 -1.19 13.61 -13.31
N ILE A 14 -1.91 14.65 -12.91
CA ILE A 14 -2.49 15.65 -13.83
C ILE A 14 -1.38 16.37 -14.58
N VAL A 15 -0.38 16.90 -13.86
CA VAL A 15 0.74 17.62 -14.49
C VAL A 15 1.53 16.73 -15.44
N VAL A 16 1.85 15.50 -15.03
CA VAL A 16 2.55 14.53 -15.89
C VAL A 16 1.71 14.19 -17.12
N THR A 17 0.42 13.92 -16.96
CA THR A 17 -0.47 13.58 -18.08
C THR A 17 -0.57 14.72 -19.07
N VAL A 18 -0.83 15.95 -18.60
CA VAL A 18 -0.89 17.14 -19.46
C VAL A 18 0.44 17.34 -20.18
N THR A 19 1.57 17.19 -19.48
CA THR A 19 2.90 17.33 -20.08
C THR A 19 3.11 16.31 -21.21
N VAL A 20 2.80 15.03 -20.99
CA VAL A 20 2.94 13.96 -21.99
C VAL A 20 2.02 14.18 -23.18
N VAL A 21 0.74 14.49 -22.94
CA VAL A 21 -0.26 14.70 -24.01
C VAL A 21 0.10 15.91 -24.86
N SER A 22 0.48 17.04 -24.26
CA SER A 22 0.88 18.23 -25.00
C SER A 22 2.14 18.01 -25.83
N GLN A 23 3.08 17.18 -25.37
CA GLN A 23 4.27 16.82 -26.17
C GLN A 23 3.94 15.91 -27.34
N ALA A 24 3.09 14.90 -27.12
CA ALA A 24 2.66 13.99 -28.18
C ALA A 24 1.88 14.74 -29.29
N ASP A 25 1.01 15.68 -28.89
CA ASP A 25 0.25 16.51 -29.82
C ASP A 25 1.16 17.48 -30.60
N SER A 26 2.03 18.22 -29.90
CA SER A 26 3.03 19.10 -30.54
C SER A 26 3.90 18.34 -31.53
N THR A 27 4.32 17.12 -31.19
CA THR A 27 5.15 16.28 -32.06
C THR A 27 4.38 15.78 -33.28
N ALA A 28 3.08 15.48 -33.13
CA ALA A 28 2.24 15.09 -34.25
C ALA A 28 2.04 16.24 -35.26
N VAL A 29 1.97 17.49 -34.79
CA VAL A 29 1.78 18.69 -35.65
C VAL A 29 3.09 19.21 -36.23
N HIS A 30 4.15 19.24 -35.42
CA HIS A 30 5.39 19.97 -35.72
C HIS A 30 6.62 19.06 -35.90
N GLY A 31 6.48 17.74 -35.75
CA GLY A 31 7.59 16.80 -35.75
C GLY A 31 8.38 16.80 -34.44
N SER A 32 9.49 16.05 -34.38
CA SER A 32 10.29 15.87 -33.17
C SER A 32 10.87 17.20 -32.65
N GLN A 33 10.74 17.45 -31.35
CA GLN A 33 11.25 18.66 -30.69
C GLN A 33 12.17 18.31 -29.51
N PRO A 34 13.46 18.00 -29.74
CA PRO A 34 14.35 17.48 -28.69
C PRO A 34 14.49 18.38 -27.46
N ALA A 35 14.55 19.70 -27.66
CA ALA A 35 14.65 20.66 -26.57
C ALA A 35 13.36 20.67 -25.72
N ALA A 36 12.18 20.74 -26.36
CA ALA A 36 10.90 20.70 -25.66
C ALA A 36 10.67 19.36 -24.94
N ALA A 37 11.05 18.25 -25.58
CA ALA A 37 10.99 16.91 -25.01
C ALA A 37 11.86 16.80 -23.75
N LEU A 38 13.06 17.36 -23.76
CA LEU A 38 13.95 17.38 -22.60
C LEU A 38 13.36 18.20 -21.44
N TYR A 39 12.83 19.40 -21.73
CA TYR A 39 12.16 20.22 -20.71
C TYR A 39 10.96 19.48 -20.10
N ALA A 40 10.12 18.85 -20.94
CA ALA A 40 8.99 18.04 -20.50
C ALA A 40 9.42 16.86 -19.62
N ALA A 41 10.51 16.18 -19.98
CA ALA A 41 11.08 15.08 -19.20
C ALA A 41 11.53 15.53 -17.80
N VAL A 42 12.24 16.67 -17.73
CA VAL A 42 12.69 17.24 -16.45
C VAL A 42 11.50 17.64 -15.58
N ILE A 43 10.48 18.29 -16.15
CA ILE A 43 9.28 18.70 -15.41
C ILE A 43 8.52 17.47 -14.91
N ALA A 44 8.21 16.51 -15.79
CA ALA A 44 7.44 15.33 -15.44
C ALA A 44 8.17 14.47 -14.39
N GLY A 45 9.46 14.22 -14.59
CA GLY A 45 10.30 13.51 -13.64
C GLY A 45 10.41 14.24 -12.30
N GLY A 46 10.70 15.55 -12.31
CA GLY A 46 10.84 16.35 -11.10
C GLY A 46 9.56 16.39 -10.25
N VAL A 47 8.41 16.59 -10.90
CA VAL A 47 7.10 16.58 -10.23
C VAL A 47 6.79 15.20 -9.65
N TRP A 48 7.09 14.12 -10.39
CA TRP A 48 6.88 12.76 -9.90
C TRP A 48 7.77 12.44 -8.70
N ALA A 49 9.07 12.75 -8.78
CA ALA A 49 10.03 12.55 -7.70
C ALA A 49 9.61 13.30 -6.44
N TRP A 50 9.25 14.58 -6.59
CA TRP A 50 8.81 15.41 -5.46
C TRP A 50 7.55 14.83 -4.79
N ASN A 51 6.53 14.49 -5.58
CA ASN A 51 5.30 13.93 -5.06
C ASN A 51 5.51 12.57 -4.39
N GLY A 52 6.28 11.67 -5.03
CA GLY A 52 6.58 10.36 -4.48
C GLY A 52 7.37 10.41 -3.18
N HIS A 53 8.32 11.34 -3.05
CA HIS A 53 9.03 11.57 -1.80
C HIS A 53 8.06 11.99 -0.68
N ARG A 54 7.18 12.97 -0.95
CA ARG A 54 6.18 13.43 0.02
C ARG A 54 5.19 12.35 0.44
N ILE A 55 4.75 11.49 -0.49
CA ILE A 55 3.82 10.41 -0.19
C ILE A 55 4.49 9.35 0.70
N ASN A 56 5.73 8.97 0.38
CA ASN A 56 6.45 7.97 1.17
C ASN A 56 6.71 8.44 2.61
N ASP A 57 7.14 9.69 2.78
CA ASP A 57 7.39 10.27 4.12
C ASP A 57 6.12 10.34 4.95
N ARG A 58 5.03 10.85 4.35
CA ARG A 58 3.72 10.92 5.00
C ARG A 58 3.18 9.54 5.34
N GLY A 59 3.40 8.54 4.49
CA GLY A 59 2.92 7.18 4.69
C GLY A 59 3.47 6.56 5.98
N VAL A 60 4.78 6.66 6.21
CA VAL A 60 5.40 6.12 7.43
C VAL A 60 5.02 6.91 8.68
N TRP A 61 4.95 8.24 8.58
CA TRP A 61 4.55 9.09 9.71
C TRP A 61 3.08 8.86 10.10
N ALA A 62 2.17 8.85 9.11
CA ALA A 62 0.77 8.53 9.32
C ALA A 62 0.59 7.11 9.86
N GLY A 63 1.42 6.16 9.44
CA GLY A 63 1.44 4.81 9.98
C GLY A 63 1.73 4.76 11.49
N SER A 64 2.66 5.59 11.96
CA SER A 64 2.94 5.68 13.41
C SER A 64 1.75 6.26 14.19
N MET A 65 1.07 7.28 13.65
CA MET A 65 -0.16 7.79 14.25
C MET A 65 -1.29 6.75 14.22
N ALA A 66 -1.45 6.04 13.10
CA ALA A 66 -2.46 5.01 12.94
C ALA A 66 -2.25 3.86 13.93
N GLN A 67 -1.00 3.48 14.20
CA GLN A 67 -0.67 2.50 15.25
C GLN A 67 -1.21 2.97 16.61
N THR A 68 -0.92 4.21 17.02
CA THR A 68 -1.41 4.74 18.30
C THR A 68 -2.93 4.83 18.38
N MET A 69 -3.58 5.16 17.26
CA MET A 69 -5.04 5.30 17.22
C MET A 69 -5.81 3.98 17.12
N THR A 70 -5.16 2.89 16.70
CA THR A 70 -5.84 1.62 16.43
C THR A 70 -5.22 0.47 17.19
N TRP A 71 -3.96 0.17 16.92
CA TRP A 71 -3.25 -1.00 17.41
C TRP A 71 -2.93 -0.92 18.91
N ASP A 72 -2.40 0.22 19.35
CA ASP A 72 -2.01 0.43 20.75
C ASP A 72 -3.23 0.37 21.68
N CYS A 73 -4.43 0.71 21.21
CA CYS A 73 -5.67 0.56 21.97
C CYS A 73 -5.97 -0.90 22.35
N TYR A 74 -5.58 -1.87 21.52
CA TYR A 74 -5.76 -3.30 21.80
C TYR A 74 -4.63 -3.86 22.66
N VAL A 75 -3.40 -3.49 22.34
CA VAL A 75 -2.19 -4.03 22.96
C VAL A 75 -1.92 -3.41 24.34
N ARG A 76 -2.30 -2.14 24.53
CA ARG A 76 -2.09 -1.35 25.75
C ARG A 76 -3.37 -0.59 26.13
N PRO A 77 -4.47 -1.30 26.46
CA PRO A 77 -5.74 -0.65 26.74
C PRO A 77 -5.63 0.24 28.00
N HIS A 78 -6.08 1.49 27.90
CA HIS A 78 -6.20 2.39 29.05
C HIS A 78 -7.27 1.94 30.05
N THR A 79 -8.23 1.12 29.60
CA THR A 79 -9.28 0.54 30.45
C THR A 79 -9.40 -0.95 30.11
N PRO A 80 -9.35 -1.85 31.09
CA PRO A 80 -9.55 -3.27 30.85
C PRO A 80 -10.92 -3.48 30.20
N PRO A 81 -11.01 -4.20 29.07
CA PRO A 81 -12.30 -4.53 28.48
C PRO A 81 -13.09 -5.46 29.39
N LYS A 82 -14.41 -5.43 29.23
CA LYS A 82 -15.29 -6.40 29.90
C LYS A 82 -14.89 -7.81 29.44
N ASP A 83 -14.69 -8.68 30.41
CA ASP A 83 -14.07 -10.00 30.24
C ASP A 83 -15.02 -10.97 29.51
N ASP A 84 -14.91 -11.01 28.18
CA ASP A 84 -15.63 -11.94 27.31
C ASP A 84 -14.69 -13.00 26.70
N GLY A 85 -13.44 -13.11 27.20
CA GLY A 85 -12.44 -14.12 26.81
C GLY A 85 -11.85 -13.97 25.40
N LEU A 86 -12.58 -13.36 24.46
CA LEU A 86 -12.13 -13.10 23.09
C LEU A 86 -11.11 -11.97 23.02
N TYR A 87 -11.26 -10.93 23.84
CA TYR A 87 -10.33 -9.81 23.85
C TYR A 87 -8.92 -10.18 24.33
N PRO A 88 -8.72 -10.92 25.45
CA PRO A 88 -7.39 -11.31 25.90
C PRO A 88 -6.62 -12.15 24.86
N ALA A 89 -7.28 -13.08 24.17
CA ALA A 89 -6.66 -13.90 23.13
C ALA A 89 -6.24 -13.07 21.91
N LEU A 90 -7.10 -12.13 21.46
CA LEU A 90 -6.78 -11.18 20.41
C LEU A 90 -5.57 -10.32 20.79
N ALA A 91 -5.61 -9.69 21.97
CA ALA A 91 -4.54 -8.82 22.45
C ALA A 91 -3.21 -9.58 22.60
N GLN A 92 -3.26 -10.85 23.02
CA GLN A 92 -2.09 -11.72 23.09
C GLN A 92 -1.49 -11.97 21.71
N ARG A 93 -2.33 -12.31 20.71
CA ARG A 93 -1.85 -12.53 19.34
C ARG A 93 -1.26 -11.25 18.73
N MET A 94 -1.85 -10.09 19.01
CA MET A 94 -1.31 -8.80 18.57
C MET A 94 0.04 -8.50 19.24
N ARG A 95 0.23 -8.81 20.53
CA ARG A 95 1.53 -8.70 21.22
C ARG A 95 2.60 -9.60 20.61
N GLU A 96 2.26 -10.84 20.31
CA GLU A 96 3.17 -11.80 19.65
C GLU A 96 3.58 -11.30 18.26
N THR A 97 2.63 -10.74 17.51
CA THR A 97 2.88 -10.11 16.21
C THR A 97 3.82 -8.91 16.36
N ASP A 98 3.61 -8.06 17.38
CA ASP A 98 4.46 -6.91 17.70
C ASP A 98 5.90 -7.35 17.99
N GLN A 99 6.07 -8.41 18.79
CA GLN A 99 7.37 -8.97 19.14
C GLN A 99 8.08 -9.53 17.91
N TYR A 100 7.35 -10.27 17.07
CA TYR A 100 7.90 -10.84 15.84
C TYR A 100 8.39 -9.75 14.88
N VAL A 101 7.57 -8.73 14.63
CA VAL A 101 7.90 -7.61 13.74
C VAL A 101 9.08 -6.80 14.27
N ARG A 102 9.21 -6.63 15.59
CA ARG A 102 10.39 -5.99 16.22
C ARG A 102 11.65 -6.81 16.03
N ALA A 103 11.58 -8.13 16.20
CA ALA A 103 12.71 -9.02 15.96
C ALA A 103 13.16 -8.97 14.49
N PHE A 104 12.21 -9.05 13.55
CA PHE A 104 12.49 -8.91 12.12
C PHE A 104 13.13 -7.56 11.78
N ALA A 105 12.62 -6.46 12.36
CA ALA A 105 13.19 -5.14 12.16
C ALA A 105 14.65 -5.08 12.63
N ALA A 106 14.95 -5.61 13.81
CA ALA A 106 16.30 -5.68 14.35
C ALA A 106 17.24 -6.54 13.48
N GLU A 107 16.79 -7.73 13.06
CA GLU A 107 17.56 -8.64 12.20
C GLU A 107 17.96 -8.00 10.86
N HIS A 108 17.11 -7.13 10.33
CA HIS A 108 17.31 -6.51 9.02
C HIS A 108 17.75 -5.05 9.07
N GLY A 109 18.22 -4.57 10.23
CA GLY A 109 18.78 -3.22 10.39
C GLY A 109 17.75 -2.11 10.12
N LEU A 110 16.48 -2.37 10.43
CA LEU A 110 15.40 -1.39 10.37
C LEU A 110 15.25 -0.74 11.74
N GLU A 111 15.11 0.59 11.77
CA GLU A 111 14.90 1.37 12.98
C GLU A 111 13.57 1.01 13.64
N ARG A 112 12.50 0.88 12.83
CA ARG A 112 11.16 0.58 13.33
C ARG A 112 10.25 0.07 12.22
N ILE A 113 9.43 -0.92 12.50
CA ILE A 113 8.23 -1.23 11.73
C ILE A 113 7.03 -0.98 12.63
N SER A 114 6.14 -0.08 12.19
CA SER A 114 4.88 0.18 12.89
C SER A 114 3.76 -0.69 12.35
N ILE A 115 2.74 -0.98 13.16
CA ILE A 115 1.62 -1.83 12.77
C ILE A 115 0.32 -1.11 13.11
N ALA A 116 -0.64 -1.08 12.18
CA ALA A 116 -1.97 -0.52 12.42
C ALA A 116 -3.06 -1.43 11.86
N LEU A 117 -4.26 -1.29 12.40
CA LEU A 117 -5.46 -1.79 11.74
C LEU A 117 -5.93 -0.74 10.72
N PRO A 118 -6.40 -1.14 9.53
CA PRO A 118 -6.97 -0.19 8.59
C PRO A 118 -8.29 0.39 9.16
N LEU A 119 -8.46 1.71 9.05
CA LEU A 119 -9.65 2.43 9.54
C LEU A 119 -10.85 2.33 8.59
N GLU A 120 -10.67 1.77 7.39
CA GLU A 120 -11.68 1.73 6.35
C GLU A 120 -12.65 0.54 6.51
N ARG A 121 -13.95 0.82 6.40
CA ARG A 121 -14.97 -0.24 6.29
C ARG A 121 -14.79 -0.96 4.96
N GLY A 122 -14.33 -2.21 5.00
CA GLY A 122 -14.02 -3.02 3.81
C GLY A 122 -12.63 -3.64 3.85
N ALA A 123 -11.71 -3.08 4.63
CA ALA A 123 -10.33 -3.55 4.76
C ALA A 123 -10.18 -4.76 5.73
N PHE A 124 -11.21 -5.61 5.80
CA PHE A 124 -11.27 -6.71 6.77
C PHE A 124 -10.14 -7.72 6.53
N GLY A 125 -9.94 -8.13 5.28
CA GLY A 125 -8.87 -9.03 4.84
C GLY A 125 -7.69 -8.34 4.16
N GLU A 126 -7.58 -7.00 4.23
CA GLU A 126 -6.45 -6.31 3.61
C GLU A 126 -5.17 -6.54 4.40
N ALA A 127 -4.06 -6.69 3.68
CA ALA A 127 -2.72 -6.61 4.24
C ALA A 127 -1.88 -5.79 3.27
N CYS A 128 -1.21 -4.77 3.78
CA CYS A 128 -0.31 -3.98 2.97
C CYS A 128 0.82 -3.42 3.80
N SER A 129 1.89 -3.07 3.10
CA SER A 129 3.12 -2.60 3.72
C SER A 129 3.71 -1.43 2.96
N THR A 130 4.40 -0.57 3.70
CA THR A 130 5.22 0.49 3.13
C THR A 130 6.53 0.61 3.90
N ARG A 131 7.50 1.25 3.27
CA ARG A 131 8.81 1.56 3.86
C ARG A 131 9.18 2.99 3.49
N HIS A 132 10.05 3.60 4.29
CA HIS A 132 10.83 4.76 3.92
C HIS A 132 12.15 4.74 4.71
N GLY A 133 13.28 4.60 4.01
CA GLY A 133 14.59 4.48 4.64
C GLY A 133 14.67 3.26 5.57
N GLN A 134 14.99 3.49 6.85
CA GLN A 134 15.07 2.45 7.88
C GLN A 134 13.74 2.20 8.60
N ARG A 135 12.65 2.89 8.22
CA ARG A 135 11.35 2.78 8.88
C ARG A 135 10.33 2.10 7.97
N GLY A 136 9.50 1.22 8.53
CA GLY A 136 8.43 0.51 7.84
C GLY A 136 7.08 0.69 8.53
N HIS A 137 6.02 0.35 7.80
CA HIS A 137 4.68 0.29 8.35
C HIS A 137 3.89 -0.86 7.70
N LEU A 138 3.10 -1.56 8.51
CA LEU A 138 2.18 -2.62 8.12
C LEU A 138 0.76 -2.23 8.48
N TRP A 139 -0.16 -2.30 7.51
CA TRP A 139 -1.58 -2.34 7.78
C TRP A 139 -2.05 -3.78 7.72
N LEU A 140 -2.64 -4.26 8.82
CA LEU A 140 -3.18 -5.61 8.91
C LEU A 140 -4.67 -5.54 9.23
N GLY A 141 -5.49 -6.04 8.32
CA GLY A 141 -6.93 -6.18 8.49
C GLY A 141 -7.29 -7.03 9.71
N THR A 142 -8.45 -6.74 10.31
CA THR A 142 -8.91 -7.42 11.52
C THR A 142 -9.19 -8.92 11.32
N ARG A 143 -9.41 -9.38 10.08
CA ARG A 143 -9.61 -10.80 9.74
C ARG A 143 -8.42 -11.64 10.19
N TRP A 144 -7.20 -11.14 10.04
CA TRP A 144 -5.99 -11.91 10.34
C TRP A 144 -5.82 -12.24 11.82
N PHE A 145 -6.61 -11.60 12.69
CA PHE A 145 -6.65 -11.89 14.11
C PHE A 145 -7.94 -12.58 14.55
N HIS A 146 -8.86 -12.84 13.62
CA HIS A 146 -10.08 -13.58 13.88
C HIS A 146 -9.78 -15.08 14.04
N PRO A 147 -10.41 -15.80 14.98
CA PRO A 147 -10.10 -17.21 15.25
C PRO A 147 -10.21 -18.14 14.04
N ARG A 148 -11.09 -17.82 13.07
CA ARG A 148 -11.25 -18.62 11.84
C ARG A 148 -10.05 -18.53 10.90
N ASP A 149 -9.37 -17.39 10.87
CA ASP A 149 -8.40 -17.04 9.83
C ASP A 149 -6.99 -16.79 10.39
N THR A 150 -6.85 -16.68 11.72
CA THR A 150 -5.56 -16.40 12.39
C THR A 150 -4.46 -17.41 12.08
N ARG A 151 -4.81 -18.63 11.69
CA ARG A 151 -3.84 -19.62 11.21
C ARG A 151 -3.03 -19.13 9.99
N HIS A 152 -3.60 -18.24 9.17
CA HIS A 152 -2.97 -17.69 7.97
C HIS A 152 -2.14 -16.42 8.25
N LEU A 153 -2.25 -15.84 9.45
CA LEU A 153 -1.50 -14.63 9.83
C LEU A 153 0.02 -14.74 9.60
N PRO A 154 0.70 -15.88 9.91
CA PRO A 154 2.12 -16.00 9.64
C PRO A 154 2.45 -15.85 8.15
N ALA A 155 1.68 -16.46 7.25
CA ALA A 155 1.92 -16.37 5.81
C ALA A 155 1.77 -14.94 5.28
N VAL A 156 0.74 -14.22 5.73
CA VAL A 156 0.53 -12.80 5.39
C VAL A 156 1.66 -11.93 5.92
N LEU A 157 2.05 -12.18 7.16
CA LEU A 157 3.08 -11.39 7.82
C LEU A 157 4.42 -11.55 7.11
N GLU A 158 4.81 -12.77 6.76
CA GLU A 158 6.01 -13.05 5.97
C GLU A 158 5.98 -12.41 4.59
N HIS A 159 4.82 -12.43 3.91
CA HIS A 159 4.65 -11.78 2.63
C HIS A 159 4.88 -10.27 2.71
N GLU A 160 4.24 -9.60 3.67
CA GLU A 160 4.35 -8.15 3.84
C GLU A 160 5.72 -7.74 4.39
N LEU A 161 6.32 -8.51 5.29
CA LEU A 161 7.67 -8.28 5.79
C LEU A 161 8.72 -8.48 4.68
N ALA A 162 8.54 -9.48 3.81
CA ALA A 162 9.36 -9.63 2.61
C ALA A 162 9.25 -8.40 1.69
N ARG A 163 8.06 -7.82 1.54
CA ARG A 163 7.87 -6.56 0.81
C ARG A 163 8.63 -5.41 1.48
N VAL A 164 8.51 -5.22 2.80
CA VAL A 164 9.26 -4.19 3.55
C VAL A 164 10.77 -4.38 3.34
N ARG A 165 11.27 -5.61 3.37
CA ARG A 165 12.69 -5.91 3.20
C ARG A 165 13.19 -5.61 1.79
N ARG A 166 12.48 -6.07 0.76
CA ARG A 166 12.90 -5.99 -0.64
C ARG A 166 12.65 -4.64 -1.30
N PHE A 167 11.50 -4.03 -1.03
CA PHE A 167 11.13 -2.79 -1.68
C PHE A 167 11.74 -1.62 -0.93
N ASP A 168 12.94 -1.23 -1.37
CA ASP A 168 13.45 0.10 -1.09
C ASP A 168 12.63 1.11 -1.94
N PRO A 169 11.76 1.90 -1.31
CA PRO A 169 10.91 2.84 -2.02
C PRO A 169 11.73 3.93 -2.71
N ARG A 170 12.99 4.15 -2.30
CA ARG A 170 13.89 5.09 -3.00
C ARG A 170 14.28 4.54 -4.36
N LYS A 171 14.72 3.28 -4.43
CA LYS A 171 15.05 2.62 -5.70
C LYS A 171 13.85 2.56 -6.63
N ARG A 172 12.67 2.22 -6.09
CA ARG A 172 11.42 2.24 -6.82
C ARG A 172 11.06 3.64 -7.32
N LEU A 173 11.14 4.66 -6.46
CA LEU A 173 10.85 6.04 -6.84
C LEU A 173 11.80 6.57 -7.91
N ILE A 174 13.09 6.23 -7.83
CA ILE A 174 14.07 6.57 -8.87
C ILE A 174 13.69 5.92 -10.19
N ALA A 175 13.36 4.63 -10.19
CA ALA A 175 12.95 3.91 -11.40
C ALA A 175 11.64 4.47 -12.00
N GLU A 176 10.63 4.73 -11.16
CA GLU A 176 9.36 5.34 -11.60
C GLU A 176 9.58 6.77 -12.13
N THR A 177 10.42 7.56 -11.47
CA THR A 177 10.79 8.92 -11.92
C THR A 177 11.48 8.87 -13.29
N ALA A 178 12.45 7.98 -13.45
CA ALA A 178 13.16 7.81 -14.72
C ALA A 178 12.22 7.33 -15.83
N ALA A 179 11.30 6.42 -15.52
CA ALA A 179 10.28 5.95 -16.47
C ALA A 179 9.33 7.08 -16.89
N VAL A 180 8.88 7.93 -15.96
CA VAL A 180 8.04 9.10 -16.25
C VAL A 180 8.78 10.11 -17.12
N ALA A 181 10.03 10.43 -16.78
CA ALA A 181 10.86 11.33 -17.57
C ALA A 181 11.10 10.77 -18.99
N ALA A 182 11.42 9.48 -19.11
CA ALA A 182 11.60 8.80 -20.40
C ALA A 182 10.31 8.79 -21.23
N THR A 183 9.15 8.60 -20.59
CA THR A 183 7.85 8.64 -21.28
C THR A 183 7.55 10.03 -21.84
N ALA A 184 7.78 11.08 -21.05
CA ALA A 184 7.61 12.46 -21.50
C ALA A 184 8.61 12.84 -22.60
N PHE A 185 9.86 12.37 -22.51
CA PHE A 185 10.85 12.55 -23.58
C PHE A 185 10.43 11.83 -24.87
N ALA A 186 10.01 10.57 -24.77
CA ALA A 186 9.57 9.77 -25.91
C ALA A 186 8.35 10.40 -26.61
N ALA A 187 7.42 10.99 -25.85
CA ALA A 187 6.26 11.70 -26.41
C ALA A 187 6.67 12.90 -27.28
N GLY A 188 7.80 13.55 -26.98
CA GLY A 188 8.33 14.68 -27.75
C GLY A 188 9.25 14.31 -28.93
N MET A 189 9.59 13.02 -29.06
CA MET A 189 10.61 12.52 -30.00
C MET A 189 10.05 11.54 -31.03
N LEU A 190 9.02 10.79 -30.67
CA LEU A 190 8.48 9.72 -31.50
C LEU A 190 7.20 10.16 -32.22
N PRO A 191 6.96 9.67 -33.45
CA PRO A 191 5.65 9.73 -34.07
C PRO A 191 4.59 9.08 -33.17
N LEU A 192 3.35 9.57 -33.22
CA LEU A 192 2.28 9.15 -32.30
C LEU A 192 2.07 7.63 -32.25
N SER A 193 2.15 6.95 -33.40
CA SER A 193 2.03 5.48 -33.49
C SER A 193 3.17 4.77 -32.76
N ALA A 194 4.42 5.21 -32.95
CA ALA A 194 5.58 4.65 -32.26
C ALA A 194 5.53 4.93 -30.76
N PHE A 195 5.12 6.13 -30.36
CA PHE A 195 4.90 6.48 -28.95
C PHE A 195 3.82 5.59 -28.32
N ALA A 196 2.68 5.38 -28.98
CA ALA A 196 1.60 4.54 -28.47
C ALA A 196 2.07 3.10 -28.21
N VAL A 197 2.82 2.51 -29.15
CA VAL A 197 3.41 1.17 -28.98
C VAL A 197 4.39 1.14 -27.79
N ALA A 198 5.27 2.14 -27.69
CA ALA A 198 6.22 2.25 -26.58
C ALA A 198 5.51 2.39 -25.22
N ALA A 199 4.44 3.18 -25.15
CA ALA A 199 3.66 3.38 -23.94
C ALA A 199 2.96 2.07 -23.49
N VAL A 200 2.35 1.34 -24.42
CA VAL A 200 1.74 0.03 -24.13
C VAL A 200 2.79 -0.97 -23.64
N ALA A 201 3.94 -1.05 -24.31
CA ALA A 201 5.04 -1.92 -23.89
C ALA A 201 5.55 -1.56 -22.48
N ALA A 202 5.70 -0.26 -22.17
CA ALA A 202 6.08 0.21 -20.84
C ALA A 202 5.03 -0.17 -19.77
N CYS A 203 3.74 0.00 -20.07
CA CYS A 203 2.66 -0.41 -19.16
C CYS A 203 2.70 -1.91 -18.85
N LEU A 204 2.89 -2.75 -19.87
CA LEU A 204 3.03 -4.20 -19.70
C LEU A 204 4.28 -4.56 -18.88
N GLY A 205 5.42 -3.90 -19.16
CA GLY A 205 6.66 -4.08 -18.41
C GLY A 205 6.53 -3.73 -16.92
N ILE A 206 5.89 -2.60 -16.60
CA ILE A 206 5.60 -2.21 -15.22
C ILE A 206 4.67 -3.22 -14.54
N GLY A 207 3.65 -3.70 -15.26
CA GLY A 207 2.74 -4.74 -14.77
C GLY A 207 3.50 -6.03 -14.43
N ALA A 208 4.33 -6.52 -15.35
CA ALA A 208 5.15 -7.70 -15.16
C ALA A 208 6.15 -7.54 -13.99
N PHE A 209 6.79 -6.38 -13.87
CA PHE A 209 7.71 -6.09 -12.76
C PHE A 209 7.00 -6.13 -11.40
N ARG A 210 5.80 -5.54 -11.30
CA ARG A 210 4.98 -5.58 -10.07
C ARG A 210 4.57 -7.00 -9.73
N TRP A 211 4.08 -7.73 -10.73
CA TRP A 211 3.69 -9.13 -10.56
C TRP A 211 4.86 -10.01 -10.10
N TRP A 212 6.05 -9.80 -10.66
CA TRP A 212 7.27 -10.45 -10.20
C TRP A 212 7.57 -10.13 -8.73
N GLY A 213 7.40 -8.87 -8.35
CA GLY A 213 7.54 -8.42 -6.96
C GLY A 213 6.66 -9.18 -5.98
N GLU A 214 5.39 -9.37 -6.33
CA GLU A 214 4.42 -10.14 -5.55
C GLU A 214 4.82 -11.61 -5.43
N LEU A 215 5.11 -12.26 -6.55
CA LEU A 215 5.59 -13.65 -6.56
C LEU A 215 6.83 -13.85 -5.72
N ALA A 216 7.72 -12.85 -5.71
CA ALA A 216 8.95 -12.93 -4.97
C ALA A 216 8.68 -12.90 -3.44
N SER A 217 7.69 -12.12 -2.99
CA SER A 217 7.20 -12.11 -1.60
C SER A 217 6.45 -13.39 -1.25
N ASP A 218 5.60 -13.89 -2.15
CA ASP A 218 4.91 -15.17 -1.98
C ASP A 218 5.91 -16.32 -1.82
N ALA A 219 6.96 -16.34 -2.65
CA ALA A 219 8.03 -17.33 -2.56
C ALA A 219 8.81 -17.22 -1.23
N HIS A 220 8.88 -16.03 -0.62
CA HIS A 220 9.46 -15.88 0.71
C HIS A 220 8.54 -16.47 1.78
N ALA A 221 7.25 -16.13 1.76
CA ALA A 221 6.25 -16.70 2.67
C ALA A 221 6.19 -18.24 2.56
N VAL A 222 6.29 -18.80 1.35
CA VAL A 222 6.35 -20.26 1.13
C VAL A 222 7.59 -20.88 1.77
N ARG A 223 8.76 -20.22 1.70
CA ARG A 223 9.98 -20.72 2.34
C ARG A 223 9.90 -20.67 3.87
N ALA A 224 9.29 -19.62 4.42
CA ALA A 224 9.20 -19.42 5.86
C ALA A 224 8.09 -20.27 6.51
N CYS A 225 6.91 -20.34 5.90
CA CYS A 225 5.72 -20.97 6.50
C CYS A 225 5.27 -22.27 5.82
N GLY A 226 5.87 -22.63 4.69
CA GLY A 226 5.49 -23.78 3.89
C GLY A 226 4.38 -23.50 2.87
N ARG A 227 4.43 -24.22 1.74
CA ARG A 227 3.51 -24.05 0.60
C ARG A 227 2.04 -24.26 0.98
N ALA A 228 1.75 -25.24 1.82
CA ALA A 228 0.37 -25.60 2.17
C ALA A 228 -0.35 -24.43 2.87
N LEU A 229 0.35 -23.67 3.73
CA LEU A 229 -0.26 -22.56 4.44
C LEU A 229 -0.60 -21.40 3.52
N VAL A 230 0.33 -21.06 2.61
CA VAL A 230 0.16 -19.96 1.63
C VAL A 230 -0.93 -20.29 0.62
N VAL A 231 -0.93 -21.50 0.05
CA VAL A 231 -1.98 -21.92 -0.90
C VAL A 231 -3.34 -22.01 -0.21
N GLY A 232 -3.38 -22.48 1.05
CA GLY A 232 -4.61 -22.50 1.84
C GLY A 232 -5.18 -21.10 2.09
N MET A 233 -4.31 -20.13 2.35
CA MET A 233 -4.69 -18.71 2.48
C MET A 233 -5.29 -18.17 1.17
N TRP A 234 -4.62 -18.36 0.03
CA TRP A 234 -5.16 -17.92 -1.27
C TRP A 234 -6.48 -18.58 -1.61
N SER A 235 -6.63 -19.86 -1.28
CA SER A 235 -7.89 -20.58 -1.52
C SER A 235 -9.02 -20.01 -0.68
N ALA A 236 -8.74 -19.62 0.57
CA ALA A 236 -9.70 -18.94 1.44
C ALA A 236 -10.05 -17.53 0.91
N ASP A 237 -9.06 -16.77 0.45
CA ASP A 237 -9.27 -15.45 -0.17
C ASP A 237 -10.15 -15.52 -1.42
N LEU A 238 -9.85 -16.47 -2.33
CA LEU A 238 -10.63 -16.68 -3.54
C LEU A 238 -12.06 -17.14 -3.23
N ALA A 239 -12.25 -17.94 -2.17
CA ALA A 239 -13.57 -18.36 -1.73
C ALA A 239 -14.37 -17.18 -1.13
N GLU A 240 -13.72 -16.32 -0.36
CA GLU A 240 -14.34 -15.10 0.18
C GLU A 240 -14.69 -14.10 -0.93
N GLU A 241 -13.81 -13.92 -1.92
CA GLU A 241 -14.07 -13.02 -3.06
C GLU A 241 -15.26 -13.48 -3.90
N ARG A 242 -15.42 -14.79 -4.09
CA ARG A 242 -16.57 -15.38 -4.80
C ARG A 242 -17.87 -15.27 -4.04
N THR A 243 -17.83 -15.30 -2.71
CA THR A 243 -19.04 -15.28 -1.86
C THR A 243 -19.44 -13.86 -1.46
N CYS A 244 -18.48 -12.95 -1.33
CA CYS A 244 -18.66 -11.54 -0.97
C CYS A 244 -17.77 -10.63 -1.84
N PRO A 245 -18.10 -10.44 -3.14
CA PRO A 245 -17.32 -9.58 -4.02
C PRO A 245 -17.28 -8.15 -3.43
N GLY A 246 -16.08 -7.69 -3.05
CA GLY A 246 -15.85 -6.39 -2.42
C GLY A 246 -15.35 -6.42 -0.96
N ARG A 247 -15.22 -7.60 -0.33
CA ARG A 247 -14.64 -7.77 1.02
C ARG A 247 -13.13 -8.12 0.99
N SER A 248 -12.68 -8.72 -0.11
CA SER A 248 -11.27 -8.96 -0.44
C SER A 248 -10.73 -7.79 -1.26
N GLY A 249 -10.18 -6.78 -0.60
CA GLY A 249 -9.48 -5.65 -1.24
C GLY A 249 -8.13 -6.02 -1.86
N SER A 250 -7.99 -7.21 -2.47
CA SER A 250 -6.73 -7.66 -3.12
C SER A 250 -6.54 -7.06 -4.52
N GLY A 251 -7.44 -6.18 -4.97
CA GLY A 251 -7.28 -5.41 -6.19
C GLY A 251 -6.03 -4.54 -6.09
N ALA A 252 -4.98 -4.93 -6.82
CA ALA A 252 -3.66 -4.31 -6.93
C ALA A 252 -3.67 -2.85 -7.47
N SER A 253 -4.45 -1.96 -6.86
CA SER A 253 -4.33 -0.52 -7.02
C SER A 253 -3.51 0.03 -5.86
N TRP A 254 -2.23 0.30 -6.13
CA TRP A 254 -1.32 1.04 -5.26
C TRP A 254 -1.70 2.52 -5.10
N ALA A 255 -2.98 2.81 -4.88
CA ALA A 255 -3.39 4.10 -4.36
C ALA A 255 -3.12 4.06 -2.85
N PRO A 256 -2.49 5.08 -2.23
CA PRO A 256 -2.40 5.16 -0.77
C PRO A 256 -3.82 4.97 -0.22
N CYS A 257 -4.04 3.97 0.63
CA CYS A 257 -5.36 3.62 1.13
C CYS A 257 -5.92 4.78 1.96
N VAL A 258 -6.74 5.62 1.31
CA VAL A 258 -7.61 6.65 1.91
C VAL A 258 -8.81 6.79 0.97
N GLY A 259 -9.80 5.90 0.97
CA GLY A 259 -10.82 5.93 -0.08
C GLY A 259 -11.98 4.96 0.06
N THR A 260 -12.87 5.28 1.00
CA THR A 260 -14.22 4.74 1.20
C THR A 260 -14.88 4.09 -0.05
N ARG A 261 -14.98 2.76 -0.06
CA ARG A 261 -16.09 2.05 -0.73
C ARG A 261 -17.00 1.46 0.34
N ARG A 262 -18.26 1.89 0.35
CA ARG A 262 -19.31 1.27 1.18
C ARG A 262 -19.66 -0.07 0.56
N CYS A 263 -19.36 -1.17 1.26
CA CYS A 263 -20.11 -2.41 1.13
C CYS A 263 -20.85 -2.64 2.44
N THR A 264 -22.18 -2.66 2.37
CA THR A 264 -23.09 -2.98 3.48
C THR A 264 -23.43 -4.46 3.40
N CYS A 265 -22.88 -5.27 4.31
CA CYS A 265 -23.47 -6.53 4.75
C CYS A 265 -23.08 -6.74 6.22
N ALA A 266 -24.10 -7.00 7.03
CA ALA A 266 -24.01 -7.24 8.46
C ALA A 266 -23.27 -8.54 8.75
N ASP A 267 -22.42 -8.48 9.78
CA ASP A 267 -21.78 -9.53 10.59
C ASP A 267 -20.36 -9.07 10.90
N GLY A 268 -20.31 -7.93 11.59
CA GLY A 268 -19.11 -7.41 12.22
C GLY A 268 -19.21 -7.69 13.71
N LEU A 269 -18.13 -8.22 14.28
CA LEU A 269 -17.87 -8.09 15.71
C LEU A 269 -18.17 -6.65 16.17
N PRO A 270 -18.64 -6.44 17.42
CA PRO A 270 -19.02 -5.12 17.92
C PRO A 270 -17.78 -4.25 18.19
N VAL A 271 -17.06 -3.85 17.14
CA VAL A 271 -15.72 -3.25 17.21
C VAL A 271 -15.78 -1.71 17.20
N ALA A 272 -16.90 -1.11 16.80
CA ALA A 272 -17.00 0.35 16.65
C ALA A 272 -17.35 1.12 17.93
N HIS A 273 -17.66 0.45 19.04
CA HIS A 273 -18.15 1.12 20.26
C HIS A 273 -17.06 1.54 21.24
N LEU A 274 -15.90 0.87 21.26
CA LEU A 274 -14.86 1.12 22.27
C LEU A 274 -14.01 2.37 21.98
N CYS A 275 -13.81 2.76 20.72
CA CYS A 275 -13.06 3.99 20.38
C CYS A 275 -13.92 5.27 20.33
N ARG A 276 -15.26 5.18 20.44
CA ARG A 276 -16.13 6.38 20.39
C ARG A 276 -16.30 7.07 21.74
N SER A 277 -15.95 6.45 22.85
CA SER A 277 -16.17 7.00 24.19
C SER A 277 -15.09 7.99 24.66
N SER A 278 -13.96 8.13 23.96
CA SER A 278 -12.86 9.03 24.37
C SER A 278 -12.95 10.47 23.84
N ARG A 279 -14.07 10.89 23.24
CA ARG A 279 -14.28 12.27 22.75
C ARG A 279 -14.78 13.29 23.80
N TRP A 280 -14.72 12.97 25.08
CA TRP A 280 -15.09 13.92 26.14
C TRP A 280 -14.05 13.90 27.27
N ALA A 281 -12.92 14.58 27.08
CA ALA A 281 -12.05 15.05 28.16
C ALA A 281 -11.01 16.07 27.65
N THR A 282 -11.49 17.19 27.10
CA THR A 282 -10.72 18.45 27.08
C THR A 282 -11.68 19.57 27.44
N ARG A 283 -11.92 19.72 28.74
CA ARG A 283 -12.06 20.99 29.46
C ARG A 283 -11.56 20.77 30.87
#